data_AF-A0A811SJT9-F1
#
_entry.id   AF-A0A811SJT9-F1
#
_cell.length_a   1.000
_cell.length_b   1.000
_cell.length_c   1.000
_cell.angle_alpha   90.00
_cell.angle_beta   90.00
_cell.angle_gamma   90.00
#
_symmetry.space_group_name_H-M   'P 1'
#
loop_
_entity.id
_entity.type
_entity.pdbx_description
1 polymer ?
#
loop_
_entity_poly.entity_id
_entity_poly.type
_entity_poly.pdbx_seq_one_letter_code
_entity_poly.pdbx_strand_id
1 'polypeptide(L)'
;MCILIFIGNNGETYFNTAALVSCVQNFPKSRGPIVGILKGFAGLSGAILTQIYAIVHSPDDAALIFMVAIGPTMVVIALMFIVRPVGGHRQVRPSDGTSFTFVYSVCLLLATYLIGVMLLEDLVDLSQSVTVLLTIILIIFLLVPIVIPVLLSFFLDDGETFYALLLPSPRKEEPTAPTSSEEQQEVILSEVEDEKPKDVDLLPASERQKRMAELQTRLFQAAAVGAVRVKRRKGPRRGEDFTLMQALIKADFWLLFFSSCFGLWIWSHFVIDNLGQMS
;
A
#
# COMPACT_ATOMS: atom_id res chain seq x y z
N MET A 1 -12.92 29.82 5.09
CA MET A 1 -12.38 28.89 6.10
C MET A 1 -12.91 27.47 5.93
N CYS A 2 -14.22 27.20 6.07
CA CYS A 2 -14.75 25.82 5.98
C CYS A 2 -14.42 25.08 4.67
N ILE A 3 -14.46 25.77 3.52
CA ILE A 3 -14.09 25.19 2.22
C ILE A 3 -12.61 24.79 2.17
N LEU A 4 -11.71 25.60 2.74
CA LEU A 4 -10.27 25.31 2.76
C LEU A 4 -9.96 24.12 3.67
N ILE A 5 -10.63 24.02 4.81
CA ILE A 5 -10.49 22.88 5.73
C ILE A 5 -11.04 21.60 5.08
N PHE A 6 -12.20 21.70 4.43
CA PHE A 6 -12.76 20.60 3.65
C PHE A 6 -11.77 20.13 2.58
N ILE A 7 -11.21 21.03 1.78
CA ILE A 7 -10.24 20.69 0.74
C ILE A 7 -8.98 20.06 1.35
N GLY A 8 -8.43 20.64 2.43
CA GLY A 8 -7.22 20.15 3.08
C GLY A 8 -7.39 18.73 3.65
N ASN A 9 -8.48 18.50 4.37
CA ASN A 9 -8.75 17.22 5.03
C ASN A 9 -9.05 16.09 4.01
N ASN A 10 -9.73 16.41 2.90
CA ASN A 10 -9.94 15.43 1.83
C ASN A 10 -8.65 15.19 1.02
N GLY A 11 -7.79 16.21 0.88
CA GLY A 11 -6.52 16.13 0.15
C GLY A 11 -5.60 14.99 0.63
N GLU A 12 -5.46 14.85 1.96
CA GLU A 12 -4.63 13.80 2.57
C GLU A 12 -5.06 12.39 2.13
N THR A 13 -6.37 12.14 2.06
CA THR A 13 -6.90 10.81 1.72
C THR A 13 -6.54 10.37 0.29
N TYR A 14 -6.42 11.32 -0.65
CA TYR A 14 -6.00 11.03 -2.03
C TYR A 14 -4.55 10.54 -2.08
N PHE A 15 -3.64 11.23 -1.40
CA PHE A 15 -2.23 10.83 -1.35
C PHE A 15 -2.04 9.47 -0.69
N ASN A 16 -2.70 9.25 0.45
CA ASN A 16 -2.62 7.98 1.16
C ASN A 16 -3.18 6.81 0.31
N THR A 17 -4.31 7.04 -0.37
CA THR A 17 -4.90 6.03 -1.27
C THR A 17 -3.99 5.72 -2.45
N ALA A 18 -3.41 6.73 -3.10
CA ALA A 18 -2.49 6.55 -4.22
C ALA A 18 -1.26 5.72 -3.82
N ALA A 19 -0.66 6.03 -2.66
CA ALA A 19 0.45 5.28 -2.10
C ALA A 19 0.05 3.83 -1.77
N LEU A 20 -1.08 3.65 -1.09
CA LEU A 20 -1.57 2.33 -0.68
C LEU A 20 -1.88 1.42 -1.87
N VAL A 21 -2.64 1.91 -2.84
CA VAL A 21 -3.01 1.12 -4.02
C VAL A 21 -1.77 0.72 -4.80
N SER A 22 -0.83 1.66 -5.01
CA SER A 22 0.44 1.38 -5.69
C SER A 22 1.24 0.28 -4.97
N CYS A 23 1.36 0.35 -3.64
CA CYS A 23 2.10 -0.64 -2.86
C CYS A 23 1.40 -2.02 -2.81
N VAL A 24 0.06 -2.06 -2.73
CA VAL A 24 -0.70 -3.31 -2.72
C VAL A 24 -0.65 -4.01 -4.09
N GLN A 25 -0.66 -3.24 -5.18
CA GLN A 25 -0.46 -3.77 -6.53
C GLN A 25 0.96 -4.32 -6.72
N ASN A 26 1.97 -3.65 -6.15
CA ASN A 26 3.36 -4.08 -6.23
C ASN A 26 3.62 -5.39 -5.46
N PHE A 27 2.81 -5.70 -4.44
CA PHE A 27 3.01 -6.85 -3.56
C PHE A 27 1.68 -7.57 -3.26
N PRO A 28 1.11 -8.29 -4.24
CA PRO A 28 -0.25 -8.81 -4.14
C PRO A 28 -0.44 -9.93 -3.10
N LYS A 29 0.64 -10.61 -2.67
CA LYS A 29 0.57 -11.69 -1.67
C LYS A 29 0.76 -11.22 -0.22
N SER A 30 1.35 -10.04 0.01
CA SER A 30 1.65 -9.50 1.35
C SER A 30 0.92 -8.19 1.64
N ARG A 31 -0.32 -8.05 1.14
CA ARG A 31 -1.15 -6.83 1.25
C ARG A 31 -1.30 -6.34 2.70
N GLY A 32 -1.54 -7.26 3.64
CA GLY A 32 -1.78 -6.95 5.06
C GLY A 32 -0.62 -6.19 5.72
N PRO A 33 0.59 -6.79 5.81
CA PRO A 33 1.76 -6.13 6.37
C PRO A 33 2.06 -4.76 5.74
N ILE A 34 1.91 -4.63 4.42
CA ILE A 34 2.19 -3.40 3.68
C ILE A 34 1.22 -2.29 4.04
N VAL A 35 -0.08 -2.60 4.07
CA VAL A 35 -1.10 -1.66 4.52
C VAL A 35 -0.84 -1.25 5.98
N GLY A 36 -0.40 -2.19 6.81
CA GLY A 36 0.01 -1.93 8.20
C GLY A 36 1.18 -0.95 8.30
N ILE A 37 2.26 -1.18 7.54
CA ILE A 37 3.44 -0.30 7.52
C ILE A 37 3.08 1.10 7.02
N LEU A 38 2.36 1.21 5.89
CA LEU A 38 1.94 2.49 5.33
C LEU A 38 1.08 3.30 6.29
N LYS A 39 0.08 2.65 6.91
CA LYS A 39 -0.78 3.30 7.88
C LYS A 39 -0.05 3.66 9.16
N GLY A 40 0.91 2.82 9.58
CA GLY A 40 1.82 3.11 10.69
C GLY A 40 2.64 4.39 10.43
N PHE A 41 3.30 4.48 9.27
CA PHE A 41 4.06 5.68 8.90
C PHE A 41 3.20 6.93 8.73
N ALA A 42 1.96 6.81 8.26
CA ALA A 42 1.03 7.94 8.26
C ALA A 42 0.83 8.49 9.69
N GLY A 43 0.67 7.63 10.69
CA GLY A 43 0.59 8.04 12.09
C GLY A 43 1.92 8.58 12.66
N LEU A 44 3.05 7.94 12.35
CA LEU A 44 4.37 8.37 12.82
C LEU A 44 4.80 9.71 12.21
N SER A 45 4.33 10.05 11.00
CA SER A 45 4.68 11.29 10.31
C SER A 45 4.34 12.55 11.11
N GLY A 46 3.25 12.54 11.88
CA GLY A 46 2.89 13.65 12.77
C GLY A 46 3.92 13.86 13.87
N ALA A 47 4.31 12.79 14.58
CA ALA A 47 5.32 12.86 15.64
C ALA A 47 6.70 13.27 15.09
N ILE A 48 7.07 12.78 13.90
CA ILE A 48 8.31 13.18 13.21
C ILE A 48 8.28 14.68 12.90
N LEU A 49 7.15 15.19 12.41
CA LEU A 49 7.03 16.61 12.07
C LEU A 49 7.09 17.50 13.33
N THR A 50 6.45 17.08 14.43
CA THR A 50 6.55 17.76 15.73
C THR A 50 7.99 17.83 16.22
N GLN A 51 8.75 16.74 16.08
CA GLN A 51 10.16 16.71 16.45
C GLN A 51 11.00 17.68 15.60
N ILE A 52 10.77 17.70 14.28
CA ILE A 52 11.45 18.63 13.38
C ILE A 52 11.10 20.08 13.77
N TYR A 53 9.85 20.35 14.12
CA TYR A 53 9.39 21.66 14.56
C TYR A 53 10.11 22.14 15.83
N ALA A 54 10.34 21.25 16.80
CA ALA A 54 11.03 21.58 18.05
C ALA A 54 12.43 22.20 17.83
N ILE A 55 13.08 21.86 16.71
CA ILE A 55 14.41 22.42 16.34
C ILE A 55 14.33 23.74 15.59
N VAL A 56 13.35 23.89 14.70
CA VAL A 56 13.31 24.99 13.74
C VAL A 56 13.15 26.35 14.44
N HIS A 57 12.61 26.37 15.67
CA HIS A 57 12.63 27.47 16.64
C HIS A 57 12.57 28.87 15.98
N SER A 58 11.61 29.05 15.06
CA SER A 58 11.54 30.28 14.28
C SER A 58 10.78 31.34 15.05
N PRO A 59 11.24 32.61 15.01
CA PRO A 59 10.59 33.71 15.70
C PRO A 59 9.24 34.11 15.08
N ASP A 60 8.97 33.70 13.84
CA ASP A 60 7.76 34.05 13.09
C ASP A 60 6.85 32.83 12.87
N ASP A 61 5.72 32.78 13.58
CA ASP A 61 4.73 31.70 13.48
C ASP A 61 4.20 31.49 12.05
N ALA A 62 4.06 32.58 11.27
CA ALA A 62 3.57 32.50 9.89
C ALA A 62 4.54 31.75 8.95
N ALA A 63 5.85 31.91 9.14
CA ALA A 63 6.86 31.20 8.35
C ALA A 63 6.87 29.70 8.65
N LEU A 64 6.63 29.32 9.91
CA LEU A 64 6.50 27.93 10.35
C LEU A 64 5.28 27.26 9.71
N ILE A 65 4.12 27.93 9.77
CA ILE A 65 2.88 27.41 9.15
C ILE A 65 3.06 27.25 7.64
N PHE A 66 3.73 28.19 6.97
CA PHE A 66 4.02 28.11 5.55
C PHE A 66 4.94 26.93 5.20
N MET A 67 5.99 26.72 6.00
CA MET A 67 6.92 25.61 5.83
C MET A 67 6.22 24.25 6.01
N VAL A 68 5.34 24.12 7.00
CA VAL A 68 4.52 22.91 7.22
C VAL A 68 3.50 22.70 6.10
N ALA A 69 2.88 23.77 5.60
CA ALA A 69 1.89 23.67 4.53
C ALA A 69 2.51 23.24 3.19
N ILE A 70 3.72 23.70 2.87
CA ILE A 70 4.32 23.52 1.54
C ILE A 70 5.40 22.44 1.54
N GLY A 71 6.18 22.29 2.61
CA GLY A 71 7.30 21.36 2.69
C GLY A 71 6.93 19.92 2.30
N PRO A 72 5.90 19.30 2.93
CA PRO A 72 5.45 17.96 2.56
C PRO A 72 5.00 17.87 1.09
N THR A 73 4.29 18.89 0.57
CA THR A 73 3.81 18.89 -0.81
C THR A 73 4.96 18.92 -1.83
N MET A 74 6.03 19.66 -1.55
CA MET A 74 7.22 19.72 -2.41
C MET A 74 7.93 18.37 -2.47
N VAL A 75 8.07 17.69 -1.33
CA VAL A 75 8.68 16.36 -1.25
C VAL A 75 7.86 15.34 -2.05
N VAL A 76 6.53 15.35 -1.90
CA VAL A 76 5.66 14.42 -2.64
C VAL A 76 5.72 14.66 -4.15
N ILE A 77 5.66 15.92 -4.61
CA ILE A 77 5.76 16.25 -6.04
C ILE A 77 7.12 15.81 -6.61
N ALA A 78 8.22 16.00 -5.88
CA ALA A 78 9.53 15.55 -6.29
C ALA A 78 9.63 14.02 -6.43
N LEU A 79 9.08 13.29 -5.45
CA LEU A 79 9.09 11.83 -5.44
C LEU A 79 8.14 11.22 -6.47
N MET A 80 7.07 11.91 -6.85
CA MET A 80 6.09 11.43 -7.83
C MET A 80 6.73 11.06 -9.19
N PHE A 81 7.79 11.74 -9.60
CA PHE A 81 8.49 11.42 -10.86
C PHE A 81 9.36 10.16 -10.78
N ILE A 82 9.77 9.77 -9.57
CA ILE A 82 10.66 8.63 -9.31
C ILE A 82 9.85 7.36 -9.07
N VAL A 83 8.74 7.47 -8.33
CA VAL A 83 7.90 6.32 -7.95
C VAL A 83 7.05 5.87 -9.13
N ARG A 84 7.47 4.80 -9.81
CA ARG A 84 6.64 4.11 -10.80
C ARG A 84 6.12 2.78 -10.23
N PRO A 85 4.82 2.47 -10.36
CA PRO A 85 4.32 1.16 -9.98
C PRO A 85 4.99 0.11 -10.88
N VAL A 86 5.67 -0.86 -10.25
CA VAL A 86 6.34 -1.92 -10.99
C VAL A 86 5.28 -2.97 -11.33
N GLY A 87 4.85 -3.01 -12.59
CA GLY A 87 4.01 -4.07 -13.13
C GLY A 87 4.82 -5.36 -13.26
N GLY A 88 5.10 -6.03 -12.14
CA GLY A 88 5.95 -7.21 -12.07
C GLY A 88 5.14 -8.48 -11.86
N HIS A 89 5.39 -9.47 -12.72
CA HIS A 89 4.81 -10.82 -12.67
C HIS A 89 4.94 -11.46 -11.27
N ARG A 90 4.07 -12.44 -10.97
CA ARG A 90 3.83 -13.21 -9.71
C ARG A 90 5.07 -13.84 -9.01
N GLN A 91 6.24 -13.26 -9.07
CA GLN A 91 7.50 -13.83 -8.59
C GLN A 91 7.73 -13.42 -7.14
N VAL A 92 7.12 -14.19 -6.24
CA VAL A 92 7.38 -14.11 -4.81
C VAL A 92 8.83 -14.52 -4.57
N ARG A 93 9.65 -13.60 -4.04
CA ARG A 93 11.00 -13.98 -3.61
C ARG A 93 10.88 -14.53 -2.18
N PRO A 94 11.51 -15.68 -1.87
CA PRO A 94 11.46 -16.23 -0.51
C PRO A 94 12.06 -15.28 0.55
N SER A 95 12.88 -14.31 0.14
CA SER A 95 13.44 -13.22 0.97
C SER A 95 12.43 -12.13 1.35
N ASP A 96 11.22 -12.12 0.78
CA ASP A 96 10.25 -11.05 1.01
C ASP A 96 9.75 -11.08 2.46
N GLY A 97 9.51 -12.27 3.02
CA GLY A 97 9.03 -12.43 4.39
C GLY A 97 9.96 -11.84 5.45
N THR A 98 11.26 -12.17 5.37
CA THR A 98 12.27 -11.63 6.30
C THR A 98 12.45 -10.13 6.14
N SER A 99 12.40 -9.62 4.91
CA SER A 99 12.47 -8.19 4.61
C SER A 99 11.28 -7.42 5.20
N PHE A 100 10.07 -7.95 5.05
CA PHE A 100 8.88 -7.35 5.68
C PHE A 100 8.95 -7.35 7.21
N THR A 101 9.37 -8.46 7.82
CA THR A 101 9.53 -8.53 9.28
C THR A 101 10.59 -7.55 9.78
N PHE A 102 11.70 -7.39 9.05
CA PHE A 102 12.73 -6.41 9.38
C PHE A 102 12.20 -4.97 9.31
N VAL A 103 11.57 -4.59 8.19
CA VAL A 103 11.01 -3.23 8.04
C VAL A 103 10.00 -2.96 9.14
N TYR A 104 9.13 -3.93 9.41
CA TYR A 104 8.14 -3.84 10.48
C TYR A 104 8.79 -3.67 11.87
N SER A 105 9.88 -4.39 12.18
CA SER A 105 10.58 -4.23 13.45
C SER A 105 11.23 -2.84 13.57
N VAL A 106 11.82 -2.33 12.49
CA VAL A 106 12.39 -0.97 12.46
C VAL A 106 11.30 0.08 12.67
N CYS A 107 10.11 -0.10 12.06
CA CYS A 107 8.97 0.79 12.28
C CYS A 107 8.51 0.81 13.74
N LEU A 108 8.43 -0.36 14.39
CA LEU A 108 8.07 -0.43 15.81
C LEU A 108 9.13 0.22 16.69
N LEU A 109 10.41 0.00 16.42
CA LEU A 109 11.50 0.62 17.15
C LEU A 109 11.46 2.15 17.02
N LEU A 110 11.23 2.65 15.80
CA LEU A 110 11.02 4.07 15.51
C LEU A 110 9.82 4.64 16.28
N ALA A 111 8.71 3.91 16.34
CA ALA A 111 7.52 4.32 17.10
C ALA A 111 7.80 4.43 18.60
N THR A 112 8.45 3.42 19.19
CA THR A 112 8.84 3.44 20.60
C THR A 112 9.82 4.58 20.89
N TYR A 113 10.78 4.82 19.99
CA TYR A 113 11.70 5.94 20.08
C TYR A 113 10.97 7.30 20.10
N LEU A 114 10.06 7.53 19.15
CA LEU A 114 9.29 8.77 19.06
C LEU A 114 8.43 9.02 20.30
N ILE A 115 7.78 7.97 20.84
CA ILE A 115 7.04 8.09 22.11
C ILE A 115 7.98 8.51 23.25
N GLY A 116 9.14 7.88 23.35
CA GLY A 116 10.13 8.21 24.38
C GLY A 116 10.61 9.66 24.29
N VAL A 117 10.92 10.13 23.09
CA VAL A 117 11.38 11.52 22.88
C VAL A 117 10.26 12.53 23.17
N MET A 118 9.06 12.33 22.63
CA MET A 118 7.96 13.27 22.87
C MET A 118 7.57 13.34 24.35
N LEU A 119 7.57 12.21 25.07
CA LEU A 119 7.35 12.23 26.51
C LEU A 119 8.50 12.92 27.27
N LEU A 120 9.74 12.76 26.82
CA LEU A 120 10.88 13.39 27.48
C LEU A 120 10.86 14.92 27.29
N GLU A 121 10.49 15.40 26.11
CA GLU A 121 10.31 16.82 25.82
C GLU A 121 9.13 17.44 26.58
N ASP A 122 8.05 16.68 26.79
CA ASP A 122 6.87 17.16 27.52
C ASP A 122 7.08 17.15 29.04
N LEU A 123 7.87 16.21 29.57
CA LEU A 123 8.11 16.07 31.02
C LEU A 123 9.35 16.82 31.52
N VAL A 124 10.31 17.13 30.65
CA VAL A 124 11.59 17.76 31.02
C VAL A 124 11.94 18.86 30.02
N ASP A 125 12.30 20.04 30.54
CA ASP A 125 12.86 21.12 29.73
C ASP A 125 14.24 20.72 29.16
N LEU A 126 14.24 20.18 27.95
CA LEU A 126 15.46 19.77 27.27
C LEU A 126 16.19 20.98 26.69
N SER A 127 17.51 21.00 26.84
CA SER A 127 18.35 22.00 26.16
C SER A 127 18.28 21.83 24.65
N GLN A 128 18.39 22.94 23.91
CA GLN A 128 18.34 22.95 22.45
C GLN A 128 19.34 21.97 21.80
N SER A 129 20.54 21.83 22.37
CA SER A 129 21.56 20.87 21.90
C SER A 129 21.10 19.41 21.98
N VAL A 130 20.33 19.06 23.02
CA VAL A 130 19.80 17.71 23.21
C VAL A 130 18.67 17.44 22.22
N THR A 131 17.74 18.39 22.03
CA THR A 131 16.68 18.28 21.02
C THR A 131 17.25 18.15 19.59
N VAL A 132 18.32 18.89 19.28
CA VAL A 132 19.08 18.75 18.03
C VAL A 132 19.66 17.34 17.89
N LEU A 133 20.32 16.82 18.92
CA LEU A 133 20.87 15.47 18.92
C LEU A 133 19.80 14.40 18.72
N LEU A 134 18.68 14.49 19.44
CA LEU A 134 17.55 13.55 19.33
C LEU A 134 16.94 13.55 17.92
N THR A 135 16.89 14.70 17.27
CA THR A 135 16.37 14.76 15.90
C THR A 135 17.37 14.26 14.87
N ILE A 136 18.68 14.46 15.06
CA ILE A 136 19.70 13.82 14.20
C ILE A 136 19.57 12.30 14.28
N ILE A 137 19.40 11.75 15.49
CA ILE A 137 19.16 10.31 15.70
C ILE A 137 17.87 9.88 14.97
N LEU A 138 16.80 10.67 15.06
CA LEU A 138 15.55 10.40 14.35
C LEU A 138 15.74 10.29 12.83
N ILE A 139 16.46 11.24 12.23
CA ILE A 139 16.74 11.24 10.78
C ILE A 139 17.54 10.00 10.38
N ILE A 140 18.53 9.59 11.18
CA ILE A 140 19.29 8.36 10.93
C ILE A 140 18.36 7.14 10.93
N PHE A 141 17.50 7.03 11.95
CA PHE A 141 16.52 5.94 12.05
C PHE A 141 15.55 5.90 10.85
N LEU A 142 15.13 7.07 10.36
CA LEU A 142 14.25 7.19 9.20
C LEU A 142 14.91 6.75 7.88
N LEU A 143 16.24 6.86 7.79
CA LEU A 143 17.00 6.38 6.63
C LEU A 143 17.25 4.87 6.64
N VAL A 144 17.27 4.21 7.80
CA VAL A 144 17.49 2.75 7.93
C VAL A 144 16.62 1.89 6.99
N PRO A 145 15.28 2.06 6.90
CA PRO A 145 14.45 1.25 6.01
C PRO A 145 14.74 1.49 4.52
N ILE A 146 15.40 2.59 4.15
CA ILE A 146 15.82 2.91 2.78
C ILE A 146 17.14 2.21 2.42
N VAL A 147 18.03 2.02 3.42
CA VAL A 147 19.35 1.41 3.21
C VAL A 147 19.25 -0.01 2.67
N ILE A 148 18.26 -0.82 3.09
CA ILE A 148 18.15 -2.21 2.62
C ILE A 148 17.82 -2.31 1.13
N PRO A 149 16.77 -1.65 0.59
CA PRO A 149 16.51 -1.65 -0.85
C PRO A 149 17.70 -1.14 -1.67
N VAL A 150 18.37 -0.10 -1.17
CA VAL A 150 19.56 0.49 -1.81
C VAL A 150 20.72 -0.51 -1.82
N LEU A 151 21.04 -1.11 -0.67
CA LEU A 151 22.08 -2.13 -0.54
C LEU A 151 21.77 -3.34 -1.44
N LEU A 152 20.50 -3.79 -1.47
CA LEU A 152 20.09 -4.91 -2.31
C LEU A 152 20.23 -4.58 -3.80
N SER A 153 19.88 -3.35 -4.19
CA SER A 153 20.00 -2.87 -5.57
C SER A 153 21.45 -2.69 -6.03
N PHE A 154 22.36 -2.29 -5.14
CA PHE A 154 23.76 -2.04 -5.51
C PHE A 154 24.68 -3.26 -5.34
N PHE A 155 24.37 -4.17 -4.41
CA PHE A 155 25.27 -5.28 -4.06
C PHE A 155 24.81 -6.67 -4.55
N LEU A 156 23.55 -6.87 -4.97
CA LEU A 156 23.11 -8.17 -5.52
C LEU A 156 23.08 -8.23 -7.05
N ASP A 157 23.38 -7.15 -7.75
CA ASP A 157 23.43 -7.14 -9.23
C ASP A 157 24.61 -7.97 -9.78
N ASP A 158 25.65 -8.24 -8.96
CA ASP A 158 26.73 -9.17 -9.34
C ASP A 158 26.27 -10.64 -9.37
N GLY A 159 25.12 -10.98 -8.77
CA GLY A 159 24.63 -12.36 -8.66
C GLY A 159 23.66 -12.81 -9.75
N GLU A 160 22.96 -11.89 -10.42
CA GLU A 160 21.94 -12.23 -11.43
C GLU A 160 22.56 -12.89 -12.68
N THR A 161 23.84 -12.63 -12.97
CA THR A 161 24.59 -13.31 -14.04
C THR A 161 24.74 -14.82 -13.79
N PHE A 162 24.78 -15.26 -12.53
CA PHE A 162 24.98 -16.68 -12.20
C PHE A 162 23.67 -17.48 -12.17
N TYR A 163 22.55 -16.84 -11.80
CA TYR A 163 21.23 -17.49 -11.80
C TYR A 163 20.58 -17.53 -13.21
N ALA A 164 20.90 -16.57 -14.08
CA ALA A 164 20.44 -16.55 -15.47
C ALA A 164 21.08 -17.65 -16.35
N LEU A 165 22.24 -18.19 -15.97
CA LEU A 165 22.90 -19.31 -16.66
C LEU A 165 22.39 -20.70 -16.25
N LEU A 166 21.66 -20.81 -15.13
CA LEU A 166 21.17 -22.08 -14.59
C LEU A 166 19.68 -22.34 -14.87
N LEU A 167 18.96 -21.37 -15.43
CA LEU A 167 17.61 -21.57 -15.93
C LEU A 167 17.65 -21.83 -17.44
N PRO A 168 17.10 -22.94 -17.95
CA PRO A 168 16.91 -23.11 -19.38
C PRO A 168 15.99 -21.99 -19.87
N SER A 169 16.53 -21.11 -20.71
CA SER A 169 15.74 -20.11 -21.43
C SER A 169 14.57 -20.80 -22.15
N PRO A 170 13.32 -20.33 -22.01
CA PRO A 170 12.26 -20.73 -22.91
C PRO A 170 12.67 -20.25 -24.30
N ARG A 171 12.74 -21.20 -25.25
CA ARG A 171 13.10 -20.97 -26.65
C ARG A 171 12.44 -19.69 -27.20
N LYS A 172 13.26 -18.83 -27.80
CA LYS A 172 12.84 -17.82 -28.76
C LYS A 172 12.21 -18.53 -29.97
N GLU A 173 10.95 -18.27 -30.24
CA GLU A 173 10.37 -18.39 -31.59
C GLU A 173 9.59 -17.08 -31.88
N GLU A 174 10.07 -16.32 -32.86
CA GLU A 174 9.29 -15.35 -33.64
C GLU A 174 8.74 -16.07 -34.90
N PRO A 175 7.86 -15.47 -35.73
CA PRO A 175 6.63 -14.73 -35.42
C PRO A 175 5.44 -15.28 -36.23
N THR A 176 4.27 -15.51 -35.61
CA THR A 176 3.00 -15.65 -36.35
C THR A 176 1.81 -15.19 -35.50
N ALA A 177 1.00 -14.28 -36.05
CA ALA A 177 -0.25 -13.79 -35.47
C ALA A 177 -1.44 -14.71 -35.86
N PRO A 178 -2.66 -14.47 -35.34
CA PRO A 178 -3.08 -14.39 -33.94
C PRO A 178 -4.12 -15.49 -33.64
N THR A 179 -4.06 -16.14 -32.47
CA THR A 179 -5.13 -17.05 -32.02
C THR A 179 -5.68 -16.60 -30.68
N SER A 180 -6.88 -16.03 -30.73
CA SER A 180 -7.75 -15.54 -29.65
C SER A 180 -8.21 -16.62 -28.65
N SER A 181 -7.51 -17.76 -28.59
CA SER A 181 -7.88 -18.98 -27.87
C SER A 181 -7.15 -19.11 -26.54
N GLU A 182 -5.87 -18.69 -26.48
CA GLU A 182 -5.01 -18.89 -25.31
C GLU A 182 -5.31 -17.89 -24.18
N GLU A 183 -5.60 -16.63 -24.52
CA GLU A 183 -6.03 -15.62 -23.55
C GLU A 183 -7.38 -15.95 -22.90
N GLN A 184 -8.28 -16.63 -23.62
CA GLN A 184 -9.53 -17.11 -23.01
C GLN A 184 -9.29 -18.26 -22.04
N GLN A 185 -8.24 -19.05 -22.26
CA GLN A 185 -7.95 -20.27 -21.50
C GLN A 185 -7.23 -19.97 -20.17
N GLU A 186 -6.36 -18.95 -20.12
CA GLU A 186 -5.75 -18.47 -18.87
C GLU A 186 -6.72 -17.67 -17.98
N VAL A 187 -7.60 -16.86 -18.59
CA VAL A 187 -8.60 -16.07 -17.83
C VAL A 187 -9.63 -16.97 -17.15
N ILE A 188 -10.01 -18.10 -17.78
CA ILE A 188 -10.88 -19.11 -17.18
C ILE A 188 -10.17 -19.82 -16.01
N LEU A 189 -8.86 -20.03 -16.10
CA LEU A 189 -8.09 -20.70 -15.05
C LEU A 189 -7.98 -19.81 -13.79
N SER A 190 -7.78 -18.51 -13.95
CA SER A 190 -7.70 -17.56 -12.84
C SER A 190 -9.07 -17.28 -12.19
N GLU A 191 -10.18 -17.30 -12.95
CA GLU A 191 -11.52 -17.04 -12.40
C GLU A 191 -12.08 -18.24 -11.60
N VAL A 192 -11.59 -19.46 -11.87
CA VAL A 192 -11.97 -20.69 -11.15
C VAL A 192 -11.16 -20.91 -9.87
N GLU A 193 -9.94 -20.37 -9.77
CA GLU A 193 -9.15 -20.43 -8.52
C GLU A 193 -9.78 -19.60 -7.38
N ASP A 194 -10.52 -18.54 -7.69
CA ASP A 194 -11.09 -17.60 -6.69
C ASP A 194 -12.49 -17.97 -6.18
N GLU A 195 -13.21 -18.87 -6.84
CA GLU A 195 -14.55 -19.31 -6.39
C GLU A 195 -14.46 -20.61 -5.59
N LYS A 196 -13.84 -20.53 -4.40
CA LYS A 196 -13.81 -21.63 -3.43
C LYS A 196 -15.25 -21.94 -2.96
N PRO A 197 -15.82 -23.14 -3.22
CA PRO A 197 -17.15 -23.50 -2.74
C PRO A 197 -17.14 -23.58 -1.21
N LYS A 198 -18.19 -23.04 -0.58
CA LYS A 198 -18.34 -22.98 0.89
C LYS A 198 -18.48 -24.35 1.57
N ASP A 199 -18.68 -25.43 0.82
CA ASP A 199 -18.93 -26.78 1.37
C ASP A 199 -17.66 -27.63 1.62
N VAL A 200 -16.46 -27.07 1.51
CA VAL A 200 -15.20 -27.84 1.61
C VAL A 200 -14.37 -27.49 2.86
N ASP A 201 -14.92 -26.81 3.86
CA ASP A 201 -14.15 -26.38 5.05
C ASP A 201 -14.10 -27.41 6.20
N LEU A 202 -14.55 -28.65 5.99
CA LEU A 202 -14.60 -29.69 7.05
C LEU A 202 -13.73 -30.95 6.80
N LEU A 203 -12.84 -30.96 5.78
CA LEU A 203 -12.05 -32.15 5.42
C LEU A 203 -10.53 -31.92 5.43
N PRO A 204 -9.71 -32.97 5.66
CA PRO A 204 -8.23 -32.89 5.68
C PRO A 204 -7.63 -32.38 4.35
N ALA A 205 -6.51 -31.64 4.45
CA ALA A 205 -5.90 -30.90 3.33
C ALA A 205 -5.50 -31.77 2.11
N SER A 206 -5.15 -33.05 2.32
CA SER A 206 -4.75 -33.97 1.25
C SER A 206 -5.93 -34.44 0.38
N GLU A 207 -7.12 -34.63 0.98
CA GLU A 207 -8.33 -35.04 0.25
C GLU A 207 -8.94 -33.87 -0.53
N ARG A 208 -8.81 -32.65 0.01
CA ARG A 208 -9.23 -31.41 -0.65
C ARG A 208 -8.56 -31.24 -2.01
N GLN A 209 -7.25 -31.45 -2.07
CA GLN A 209 -6.47 -31.25 -3.29
C GLN A 209 -6.80 -32.29 -4.36
N LYS A 210 -7.06 -33.54 -3.95
CA LYS A 210 -7.45 -34.64 -4.84
C LYS A 210 -8.85 -34.41 -5.44
N ARG A 211 -9.81 -33.93 -4.63
CA ARG A 211 -11.17 -33.60 -5.07
C ARG A 211 -11.21 -32.35 -5.95
N MET A 212 -10.40 -31.33 -5.66
CA MET A 212 -10.28 -30.14 -6.51
C MET A 212 -9.70 -30.49 -7.89
N ALA A 213 -8.66 -31.32 -7.94
CA ALA A 213 -8.12 -31.82 -9.20
C ALA A 213 -9.16 -32.64 -9.99
N GLU A 214 -9.91 -33.51 -9.32
CA GLU A 214 -10.97 -34.29 -9.98
C GLU A 214 -12.09 -33.40 -10.53
N LEU A 215 -12.57 -32.41 -9.76
CA LEU A 215 -13.57 -31.44 -10.21
C LEU A 215 -13.07 -30.58 -11.37
N GLN A 216 -11.81 -30.16 -11.35
CA GLN A 216 -11.18 -29.42 -12.45
C GLN A 216 -11.15 -30.25 -13.74
N THR A 217 -10.79 -31.53 -13.66
CA THR A 217 -10.81 -32.42 -14.85
C THR A 217 -12.22 -32.62 -15.40
N ARG A 218 -13.23 -32.73 -14.54
CA ARG A 218 -14.62 -32.88 -14.99
C ARG A 218 -15.20 -31.60 -15.59
N LEU A 219 -14.85 -30.44 -15.05
CA LEU A 219 -15.24 -29.15 -15.63
C LEU A 219 -14.53 -28.91 -16.97
N PHE A 220 -13.25 -29.29 -17.08
CA PHE A 220 -12.51 -29.25 -18.33
C PHE A 220 -13.16 -30.13 -19.40
N GLN A 221 -13.55 -31.35 -19.03
CA GLN A 221 -14.22 -32.29 -19.93
C GLN A 221 -15.64 -31.81 -20.31
N ALA A 222 -16.40 -31.22 -19.36
CA ALA A 222 -17.73 -30.68 -19.62
C ALA A 222 -17.71 -29.40 -20.48
N ALA A 223 -16.67 -28.57 -20.34
CA ALA A 223 -16.42 -27.40 -21.16
C ALA A 223 -15.96 -27.78 -22.58
N ALA A 224 -15.07 -28.78 -22.72
CA ALA A 224 -14.59 -29.28 -24.00
C ALA A 224 -15.70 -29.95 -24.84
N VAL A 225 -16.68 -30.59 -24.19
CA VAL A 225 -17.86 -31.18 -24.84
C VAL A 225 -18.94 -30.11 -25.14
N GLY A 226 -18.73 -28.85 -24.76
CA GLY A 226 -19.68 -27.75 -25.02
C GLY A 226 -20.97 -27.82 -24.19
N ALA A 227 -21.02 -28.70 -23.18
CA ALA A 227 -22.20 -28.93 -22.35
C ALA A 227 -22.47 -27.78 -21.37
N VAL A 228 -21.47 -26.95 -21.08
CA VAL A 228 -21.60 -25.78 -20.21
C VAL A 228 -21.13 -24.53 -20.96
N ARG A 229 -22.09 -23.73 -21.44
CA ARG A 229 -21.80 -22.33 -21.77
C ARG A 229 -21.62 -21.57 -20.48
N VAL A 230 -20.37 -21.33 -20.07
CA VAL A 230 -20.08 -20.37 -19.00
C VAL A 230 -20.56 -19.00 -19.50
N LYS A 231 -21.67 -18.53 -18.94
CA LYS A 231 -22.26 -17.24 -19.30
C LYS A 231 -21.29 -16.17 -18.79
N ARG A 232 -20.46 -15.61 -19.68
CA ARG A 232 -19.48 -14.57 -19.35
C ARG A 232 -20.22 -13.44 -18.62
N ARG A 233 -19.95 -13.28 -17.32
CA ARG A 233 -20.71 -12.41 -16.44
C ARG A 233 -20.46 -10.96 -16.87
N LYS A 234 -21.53 -10.17 -17.02
CA LYS A 234 -21.43 -8.76 -17.43
C LYS A 234 -20.98 -7.91 -16.24
N GLY A 235 -19.68 -7.85 -16.01
CA GLY A 235 -19.05 -6.82 -15.19
C GLY A 235 -18.13 -7.35 -14.09
N PRO A 236 -17.28 -6.48 -13.52
CA PRO A 236 -16.25 -6.88 -12.57
C PRO A 236 -16.84 -7.32 -11.23
N ARG A 237 -16.21 -8.30 -10.58
CA ARG A 237 -16.57 -8.73 -9.22
C ARG A 237 -16.21 -7.65 -8.19
N ARG A 238 -16.82 -7.72 -7.01
CA ARG A 238 -16.49 -6.82 -5.88
C ARG A 238 -15.04 -7.10 -5.45
N GLY A 239 -14.13 -6.17 -5.74
CA GLY A 239 -12.69 -6.32 -5.50
C GLY A 239 -11.82 -6.29 -6.76
N GLU A 240 -12.42 -6.30 -7.94
CA GLU A 240 -11.72 -6.08 -9.22
C GLU A 240 -11.70 -4.59 -9.60
N ASP A 241 -10.79 -4.21 -10.51
CA ASP A 241 -10.66 -2.84 -10.98
C ASP A 241 -11.88 -2.43 -11.83
N PHE A 242 -12.65 -1.47 -11.34
CA PHE A 242 -13.77 -0.88 -12.07
C PHE A 242 -13.30 0.28 -12.94
N THR A 243 -13.86 0.39 -14.14
CA THR A 243 -13.74 1.65 -14.90
C THR A 243 -14.45 2.77 -14.15
N LEU A 244 -13.94 4.01 -14.28
CA LEU A 244 -14.47 5.16 -13.54
C LEU A 244 -15.98 5.36 -13.76
N MET A 245 -16.46 5.17 -14.99
CA MET A 245 -17.89 5.22 -15.31
C MET A 245 -18.70 4.09 -14.65
N GLN A 246 -18.15 2.87 -14.56
CA GLN A 246 -18.82 1.77 -13.88
C GLN A 246 -18.86 1.96 -12.36
N ALA A 247 -17.81 2.55 -11.78
CA ALA A 247 -17.76 2.86 -10.35
C ALA A 247 -18.80 3.93 -9.97
N LEU A 248 -18.93 5.00 -10.77
CA LEU A 248 -19.88 6.09 -10.53
C LEU A 248 -21.36 5.68 -10.62
N ILE A 249 -21.69 4.59 -11.31
CA ILE A 249 -23.07 4.09 -11.39
C ILE A 249 -23.43 3.26 -10.14
N LYS A 250 -22.44 2.81 -9.36
CA LYS A 250 -22.63 1.87 -8.26
C LYS A 250 -23.03 2.59 -6.97
N ALA A 251 -24.11 2.14 -6.33
CA ALA A 251 -24.57 2.70 -5.06
C ALA A 251 -23.52 2.56 -3.94
N ASP A 252 -22.76 1.47 -3.93
CA ASP A 252 -21.66 1.25 -2.97
C ASP A 252 -20.63 2.40 -2.99
N PHE A 253 -20.32 2.93 -4.18
CA PHE A 253 -19.39 4.04 -4.35
C PHE A 253 -19.95 5.32 -3.71
N TRP A 254 -21.20 5.66 -4.02
CA TRP A 254 -21.85 6.85 -3.45
C TRP A 254 -22.02 6.75 -1.95
N LEU A 255 -22.34 5.57 -1.42
CA LEU A 255 -22.45 5.35 0.02
C LEU A 255 -21.11 5.60 0.73
N LEU A 256 -20.00 5.09 0.18
CA LEU A 256 -18.66 5.35 0.71
C LEU A 256 -18.25 6.82 0.54
N PHE A 257 -18.53 7.42 -0.61
CA PHE A 257 -18.22 8.82 -0.90
C PHE A 257 -18.94 9.76 0.05
N PHE A 258 -20.27 9.63 0.17
CA PHE A 258 -21.06 10.44 1.10
C PHE A 258 -20.67 10.15 2.55
N SER A 259 -20.47 8.89 2.93
CA SER A 259 -20.00 8.57 4.28
C SER A 259 -18.66 9.24 4.61
N SER A 260 -17.74 9.31 3.66
CA SER A 260 -16.44 9.96 3.85
C SER A 260 -16.56 11.48 3.91
N CYS A 261 -17.34 12.09 3.01
CA CYS A 261 -17.61 13.53 3.02
C CYS A 261 -18.30 13.98 4.32
N PHE A 262 -19.35 13.26 4.76
CA PHE A 262 -20.08 13.61 5.98
C PHE A 262 -19.26 13.31 7.24
N GLY A 263 -18.55 12.18 7.30
CA GLY A 263 -17.72 11.82 8.45
C GLY A 263 -16.62 12.85 8.73
N LEU A 264 -15.90 13.27 7.69
CA LEU A 264 -14.83 14.27 7.80
C LEU A 264 -15.37 15.68 8.06
N TRP A 265 -16.53 16.02 7.49
CA TRP A 265 -17.16 17.32 7.68
C TRP A 265 -17.71 17.51 9.10
N ILE A 266 -18.39 16.47 9.64
CA ILE A 266 -18.91 16.48 11.01
C ILE A 266 -17.76 16.55 12.02
N TRP A 267 -16.69 15.75 11.83
CA TRP A 267 -15.52 15.81 12.71
C TRP A 267 -14.90 17.20 12.73
N SER A 268 -14.62 17.77 11.55
CA SER A 268 -13.98 19.08 11.45
C SER A 268 -14.83 20.18 12.07
N HIS A 269 -16.15 20.18 11.88
CA HIS A 269 -17.04 21.17 12.49
C HIS A 269 -17.08 21.03 14.01
N PHE A 270 -17.16 19.80 14.53
CA PHE A 270 -17.17 19.53 15.96
C PHE A 270 -15.87 19.98 16.66
N VAL A 271 -14.71 19.75 16.02
CA VAL A 271 -13.41 20.20 16.54
C VAL A 271 -13.35 21.73 16.60
N ILE A 272 -13.86 22.43 15.58
CA ILE A 272 -13.87 23.91 15.54
C ILE A 272 -14.79 24.51 16.60
N ASP A 273 -15.99 23.94 16.78
CA ASP A 273 -16.95 24.44 17.78
C ASP A 273 -16.44 24.23 19.21
N ASN A 274 -15.72 23.12 19.47
CA ASN A 274 -15.09 22.88 20.77
C ASN A 274 -13.82 23.73 20.99
N LEU A 275 -12.99 23.93 19.96
CA LEU A 275 -11.82 24.82 20.05
C LEU A 275 -12.21 26.29 20.20
N GLY A 276 -13.30 26.73 19.56
CA GLY A 276 -13.84 28.09 19.71
C GLY A 276 -14.46 28.37 21.08
N GLN A 277 -14.70 27.34 21.90
CA GLN A 277 -15.11 27.48 23.31
C GLN A 277 -13.94 27.40 24.30
N MET A 278 -12.75 26.96 23.86
CA MET A 278 -11.55 26.88 24.69
C MET A 278 -10.65 28.14 24.59
N SER A 279 -10.98 29.11 23.74
CA SER A 279 -10.32 30.43 23.65
C SER A 279 -11.03 31.51 24.45
#